data_AF-A0A9E0SQ67-F1
#
_entry.id   AF-A0A9E0SQ67-F1
#
_cell.length_a   1.000
_cell.length_b   1.000
_cell.length_c   1.000
_cell.angle_alpha   90.00
_cell.angle_beta   90.00
_cell.angle_gamma   90.00
#
_symmetry.space_group_name_H-M   'P 1'
#
loop_
_entity.id
_entity.type
_entity.pdbx_description
1 polymer ?
#
loop_
_entity_poly.entity_id
_entity_poly.type
_entity_poly.pdbx_seq_one_letter_code
_entity_poly.pdbx_strand_id
1 'polypeptide(L)'
;MSVFRCCVGALATAALLSGCATVRQSDLDAWVGVPVQALDTHPLFLTMPLYRTQTANGVEIRNYFNSKDVEQCFASAGHGDRRQVSHSAFVTCSETRLACSNLFYIENGKVTRYAPTGNCYTNSSVRPQAGY
;
A
#
# COMPACT_ATOMS: atom_id res chain seq x y z
N MET A 1 35.54 -28.93 -6.68
CA MET A 1 36.70 -28.33 -7.37
C MET A 1 36.22 -27.71 -8.67
N SER A 2 36.77 -26.53 -9.00
CA SER A 2 36.53 -25.69 -10.19
C SER A 2 35.22 -24.88 -10.23
N VAL A 3 35.21 -23.58 -10.56
CA VAL A 3 36.00 -22.39 -10.19
C VAL A 3 35.21 -21.20 -10.77
N PHE A 4 35.22 -20.11 -10.00
CA PHE A 4 34.79 -18.72 -10.24
C PHE A 4 34.73 -18.14 -11.68
N ARG A 5 33.80 -17.15 -11.77
CA ARG A 5 33.83 -15.89 -12.54
C ARG A 5 33.75 -15.96 -14.06
N CYS A 6 32.64 -15.43 -14.59
CA CYS A 6 32.68 -14.71 -15.86
C CYS A 6 31.79 -13.45 -15.80
N CYS A 7 32.47 -12.31 -15.94
CA CYS A 7 32.02 -11.07 -16.57
C CYS A 7 30.91 -10.24 -15.91
N VAL A 8 31.38 -9.26 -15.12
CA VAL A 8 30.75 -7.95 -14.97
C VAL A 8 30.65 -7.31 -16.36
N GLY A 9 29.44 -7.34 -16.94
CA GLY A 9 29.07 -6.52 -18.09
C GLY A 9 28.10 -5.45 -17.61
N ALA A 10 28.62 -4.23 -17.39
CA ALA A 10 27.81 -3.07 -17.04
C ALA A 10 26.94 -2.66 -18.26
N LEU A 11 25.70 -3.15 -18.29
CA LEU A 11 24.65 -2.63 -19.15
C LEU A 11 23.70 -1.81 -18.27
N ALA A 12 23.90 -0.49 -18.32
CA ALA A 12 22.99 0.48 -17.75
C ALA A 12 21.69 0.49 -18.54
N THR A 13 20.74 -0.37 -18.17
CA THR A 13 19.34 -0.28 -18.59
C THR A 13 18.60 0.70 -17.68
N ALA A 14 18.69 1.98 -18.01
CA ALA A 14 17.72 2.97 -17.56
C ALA A 14 16.39 2.71 -18.30
N ALA A 15 15.46 2.02 -17.66
CA ALA A 15 14.10 1.81 -18.14
C ALA A 15 13.09 2.18 -17.05
N LEU A 16 12.64 3.45 -17.11
CA LEU A 16 11.31 3.95 -16.79
C LEU A 16 10.66 3.44 -15.48
N LEU A 17 10.90 4.19 -14.41
CA LEU A 17 10.14 4.18 -13.15
C LEU A 17 8.67 4.52 -13.42
N SER A 18 7.89 3.50 -13.77
CA SER A 18 6.43 3.55 -13.69
C SER A 18 6.08 3.10 -12.27
N GLY A 19 5.82 4.06 -11.38
CA GLY A 19 5.52 3.82 -9.97
C GLY A 19 4.24 3.01 -9.79
N CYS A 20 4.33 1.68 -9.85
CA CYS A 20 3.35 0.81 -9.25
C CYS A 20 3.42 0.97 -7.73
N ALA A 21 2.29 0.84 -7.07
CA ALA A 21 2.19 0.83 -5.63
C ALA A 21 3.06 -0.21 -4.96
N THR A 22 4.29 0.16 -4.60
CA THR A 22 5.26 -0.85 -4.21
C THR A 22 5.25 -0.96 -2.70
N VAL A 23 4.61 -2.02 -2.20
CA VAL A 23 4.84 -2.51 -0.85
C VAL A 23 6.27 -3.05 -0.78
N ARG A 24 7.09 -2.47 0.10
CA ARG A 24 8.47 -2.87 0.35
C ARG A 24 8.52 -3.91 1.45
N GLN A 25 9.13 -5.06 1.17
CA GLN A 25 9.24 -6.16 2.12
C GLN A 25 9.98 -5.74 3.42
N SER A 26 11.02 -4.91 3.31
CA SER A 26 11.75 -4.39 4.47
C SER A 26 10.88 -3.63 5.47
N ASP A 27 9.82 -2.98 4.98
CA ASP A 27 8.91 -2.22 5.85
C ASP A 27 7.91 -3.15 6.54
N LEU A 28 7.62 -4.32 5.95
CA LEU A 28 6.80 -5.36 6.54
C LEU A 28 7.56 -6.13 7.61
N ASP A 29 8.78 -6.56 7.27
CA ASP A 29 9.63 -7.37 8.14
C ASP A 29 10.06 -6.60 9.39
N ALA A 30 10.17 -5.26 9.29
CA ALA A 30 10.48 -4.39 10.42
C ALA A 30 9.47 -4.51 11.58
N TRP A 31 8.25 -4.97 11.32
CA TRP A 31 7.23 -5.16 12.36
C TRP A 31 7.33 -6.50 13.08
N VAL A 32 8.03 -7.49 12.53
CA VAL A 32 8.08 -8.83 13.14
C VAL A 32 8.78 -8.76 14.50
N GLY A 33 8.10 -9.27 15.53
CA GLY A 33 8.58 -9.27 16.92
C GLY A 33 8.32 -7.97 17.70
N VAL A 34 7.82 -6.93 17.04
CA VAL A 34 7.49 -5.64 17.64
C VAL A 34 6.27 -5.79 18.56
N PRO A 35 6.28 -5.19 19.76
CA PRO A 35 5.12 -5.22 20.67
C PRO A 35 3.88 -4.56 20.04
N VAL A 36 2.71 -5.12 20.33
CA VAL A 36 1.43 -4.59 19.83
C VAL A 36 1.18 -3.14 20.27
N GLN A 37 1.72 -2.73 21.41
CA GLN A 37 1.67 -1.36 21.92
C GLN A 37 2.27 -0.35 20.94
N ALA A 38 3.28 -0.76 20.16
CA ALA A 38 3.87 0.10 19.13
C ALA A 38 2.85 0.48 18.06
N LEU A 39 1.91 -0.42 17.72
CA LEU A 39 0.82 -0.12 16.78
C LEU A 39 -0.19 0.85 17.40
N ASP A 40 -0.47 0.70 18.69
CA ASP A 40 -1.41 1.56 19.43
C ASP A 40 -0.86 2.98 19.66
N THR A 41 0.45 3.19 19.54
CA THR A 41 1.08 4.51 19.61
C THR A 41 1.53 5.05 18.25
N HIS A 42 1.38 4.27 17.18
CA HIS A 42 1.92 4.64 15.87
C HIS A 42 1.09 5.76 15.23
N PRO A 43 1.69 6.92 14.87
CA PRO A 43 0.95 8.09 14.38
C PRO A 43 0.09 7.81 13.16
N LEU A 44 0.57 6.97 12.22
CA LEU A 44 -0.20 6.62 11.04
C LEU A 44 -1.45 5.80 11.39
N PHE A 45 -1.29 4.77 12.23
CA PHE A 45 -2.36 3.81 12.51
C PHE A 45 -3.43 4.38 13.45
N LEU A 46 -3.06 5.34 14.31
CA LEU A 46 -4.00 6.10 15.14
C LEU A 46 -5.04 6.89 14.35
N THR A 47 -4.73 7.25 13.10
CA THR A 47 -5.66 8.00 12.24
C THR A 47 -6.63 7.12 11.45
N MET A 48 -6.49 5.80 11.55
CA MET A 48 -7.23 4.84 10.75
C MET A 48 -8.28 4.11 11.60
N PRO A 49 -9.48 3.84 11.05
CA PRO A 49 -10.41 2.87 11.63
C PRO A 49 -9.74 1.53 11.90
N LEU A 50 -9.90 1.02 13.13
CA LEU A 50 -9.34 -0.27 13.56
C LEU A 50 -10.45 -1.32 13.70
N TYR A 51 -10.30 -2.42 12.97
CA TYR A 51 -11.09 -3.63 13.16
C TYR A 51 -10.26 -4.70 13.84
N ARG A 52 -10.79 -5.29 14.92
CA ARG A 52 -10.12 -6.36 15.69
C ARG A 52 -10.92 -7.64 15.56
N THR A 53 -10.22 -8.73 15.29
CA THR A 53 -10.78 -10.08 15.31
C THR A 53 -9.79 -11.02 15.98
N GLN A 54 -10.27 -12.13 16.50
CA GLN A 54 -9.41 -13.17 17.07
C GLN A 54 -9.82 -14.51 16.46
N THR A 55 -8.85 -15.29 16.04
CA THR A 55 -9.08 -16.63 15.51
C THR A 55 -9.30 -17.64 16.66
N ALA A 56 -9.84 -18.81 16.34
CA ALA A 56 -10.09 -19.86 17.34
C ALA A 56 -8.81 -20.34 18.06
N ASN A 57 -7.64 -20.24 17.41
CA ASN A 57 -6.34 -20.55 17.99
C ASN A 57 -5.69 -19.36 18.73
N GLY A 58 -6.42 -18.26 18.97
CA GLY A 58 -5.97 -17.15 19.80
C GLY A 58 -5.16 -16.07 19.09
N VAL A 59 -4.97 -16.16 17.77
CA VAL A 59 -4.26 -15.14 16.99
C VAL A 59 -5.14 -13.90 16.89
N GLU A 60 -4.65 -12.77 17.38
CA GLU A 60 -5.29 -11.49 17.21
C GLU A 60 -4.96 -10.94 15.81
N ILE A 61 -5.99 -10.48 15.10
CA ILE A 61 -5.86 -9.84 13.80
C ILE A 61 -6.39 -8.42 13.93
N ARG A 62 -5.52 -7.44 13.67
CA ARG A 62 -5.86 -6.02 13.60
C ARG A 62 -5.83 -5.54 12.16
N ASN A 63 -6.89 -4.89 11.71
CA ASN A 63 -6.93 -4.20 10.43
C ASN A 63 -7.03 -2.69 10.66
N TYR A 64 -5.96 -1.95 10.34
CA TYR A 64 -6.02 -0.49 10.24
C TYR A 64 -6.42 -0.13 8.81
N PHE A 65 -7.70 0.16 8.63
CA PHE A 65 -8.29 0.35 7.31
C PHE A 65 -8.13 1.79 6.86
N ASN A 66 -7.64 1.99 5.63
CA ASN A 66 -7.57 3.30 5.00
C ASN A 66 -8.24 3.23 3.63
N SER A 67 -9.14 4.17 3.34
CA SER A 67 -9.75 4.26 2.01
C SER A 67 -9.85 5.69 1.54
N LYS A 68 -9.64 5.89 0.24
CA LYS A 68 -9.82 7.17 -0.43
C LYS A 68 -10.68 6.96 -1.67
N ASP A 69 -11.70 7.79 -1.82
CA ASP A 69 -12.47 7.86 -3.06
C ASP A 69 -11.64 8.65 -4.09
N VAL A 70 -11.47 8.05 -5.27
CA VAL A 70 -10.82 8.70 -6.41
C VAL A 70 -11.79 8.78 -7.56
N GLU A 71 -11.99 10.00 -8.05
CA GLU A 71 -12.78 10.27 -9.24
C GLU A 71 -11.82 10.43 -10.43
N GLN A 72 -12.06 9.67 -11.50
CA GLN A 72 -11.35 9.82 -12.76
C GLN A 72 -12.33 10.24 -13.84
N CYS A 73 -12.17 11.46 -14.35
CA CYS A 73 -12.98 12.00 -15.42
C CYS A 73 -12.25 11.91 -16.76
N PHE A 74 -12.94 11.39 -17.77
CA PHE A 74 -12.45 11.31 -19.14
C PHE A 74 -13.22 12.28 -20.02
N ALA A 75 -12.49 13.13 -20.77
CA ALA A 75 -13.07 14.02 -21.77
C ALA A 75 -12.97 13.39 -23.16
N SER A 76 -14.10 13.09 -23.80
CA SER A 76 -14.17 12.50 -25.15
C SER A 76 -14.48 13.57 -26.22
N ALA A 77 -13.57 14.51 -26.44
CA ALA A 77 -13.73 15.49 -27.52
C ALA A 77 -13.37 14.86 -28.89
N GLY A 78 -14.39 14.52 -29.68
CA GLY A 78 -14.23 14.20 -31.10
C GLY A 78 -14.01 15.48 -31.92
N HIS A 79 -12.93 15.53 -32.70
CA HIS A 79 -12.72 16.56 -33.72
C HIS A 79 -13.80 16.46 -34.80
N GLY A 80 -14.81 17.34 -34.76
CA GLY A 80 -15.87 17.43 -35.76
C GLY A 80 -16.28 18.88 -36.00
N ASP A 81 -16.25 19.30 -37.26
CA ASP A 81 -16.31 20.67 -37.81
C ASP A 81 -17.64 21.43 -37.62
N ARG A 82 -18.27 21.37 -36.43
CA ARG A 82 -19.52 22.11 -36.15
C ARG A 82 -19.49 22.81 -34.79
N ARG A 83 -19.70 24.12 -34.86
CA ARG A 83 -19.75 25.07 -33.74
C ARG A 83 -20.88 24.70 -32.75
N GLN A 84 -20.50 24.62 -31.47
CA GLN A 84 -21.33 24.49 -30.26
C GLN A 84 -21.90 23.10 -29.92
N VAL A 85 -21.40 22.57 -28.81
CA VAL A 85 -21.87 21.38 -28.11
C VAL A 85 -21.69 21.59 -26.60
N SER A 86 -22.64 21.10 -25.79
CA SER A 86 -22.71 21.32 -24.33
C SER A 86 -21.48 20.78 -23.59
N HIS A 87 -20.95 21.53 -22.62
CA HIS A 87 -19.84 21.11 -21.75
C HIS A 87 -20.11 19.77 -21.02
N SER A 88 -21.38 19.51 -20.69
CA SER A 88 -21.82 18.27 -20.04
C SER A 88 -21.90 17.05 -20.97
N ALA A 89 -21.72 17.20 -22.29
CA ALA A 89 -21.81 16.10 -23.24
C ALA A 89 -20.50 15.30 -23.41
N PHE A 90 -19.38 15.76 -22.82
CA PHE A 90 -18.04 15.22 -23.12
C PHE A 90 -17.29 14.64 -21.93
N VAL A 91 -17.78 14.80 -20.69
CA VAL A 91 -17.04 14.37 -19.49
C VAL A 91 -17.77 13.22 -18.82
N THR A 92 -17.17 12.02 -18.87
CA THR A 92 -17.63 10.84 -18.12
C THR A 92 -16.70 10.62 -16.95
N CYS A 93 -17.22 10.69 -15.72
CA CYS A 93 -16.46 10.43 -14.50
C CYS A 93 -16.76 9.02 -13.99
N SER A 94 -15.69 8.29 -13.67
CA SER A 94 -15.76 7.01 -12.99
C SER A 94 -15.22 7.20 -11.58
N GLU A 95 -16.03 6.85 -10.58
CA GLU A 95 -15.62 6.81 -9.19
C GLU A 95 -15.07 5.42 -8.87
N THR A 96 -13.85 5.36 -8.35
CA THR A 96 -13.24 4.14 -7.82
C THR A 96 -12.84 4.38 -6.37
N ARG A 97 -13.12 3.43 -5.49
CA ARG A 97 -12.66 3.49 -4.10
C ARG A 97 -11.34 2.73 -3.96
N LEU A 98 -10.25 3.45 -3.70
CA LEU A 98 -8.97 2.84 -3.37
C LEU A 98 -8.94 2.54 -1.89
N ALA A 99 -8.92 1.27 -1.53
CA ALA A 99 -8.87 0.81 -0.15
C ALA A 99 -7.58 0.03 0.13
N CYS A 100 -7.03 0.24 1.33
CA CYS A 100 -5.90 -0.48 1.89
C CYS A 100 -6.29 -1.03 3.26
N SER A 101 -6.20 -2.36 3.40
CA SER A 101 -6.34 -3.04 4.69
C SER A 101 -4.96 -3.38 5.23
N ASN A 102 -4.55 -2.71 6.32
CA ASN A 102 -3.28 -2.98 6.98
C ASN A 102 -3.48 -4.07 8.05
N LEU A 103 -3.28 -5.33 7.66
CA LEU A 103 -3.51 -6.48 8.52
C LEU A 103 -2.26 -6.84 9.33
N PHE A 104 -2.36 -6.77 10.65
CA PHE A 104 -1.35 -7.25 11.59
C PHE A 104 -1.86 -8.52 12.28
N TYR A 105 -1.06 -9.57 12.23
CA TYR A 105 -1.25 -10.80 12.98
C TYR A 105 -0.40 -10.73 14.23
N ILE A 106 -1.02 -10.98 15.37
CA ILE A 106 -0.45 -10.77 16.69
C ILE A 106 -0.63 -12.04 17.52
N GLU A 107 0.46 -12.51 18.11
CA GLU A 107 0.49 -13.61 19.06
C GLU A 107 1.31 -13.20 20.26
N ASN A 108 0.84 -13.53 21.47
CA ASN A 108 1.52 -13.20 22.73
C ASN A 108 1.90 -11.71 22.84
N GLY A 109 1.03 -10.82 22.35
CA GLY A 109 1.22 -9.37 22.39
C GLY A 109 2.32 -8.83 21.44
N LYS A 110 2.80 -9.65 20.51
CA LYS A 110 3.80 -9.24 19.51
C LYS A 110 3.30 -9.49 18.10
N VAL A 111 3.69 -8.63 17.17
CA VAL A 111 3.38 -8.82 15.75
C VAL A 111 4.19 -10.00 15.22
N THR A 112 3.50 -10.97 14.63
CA THR A 112 4.12 -12.11 13.93
C THR A 112 4.16 -11.89 12.42
N ARG A 113 3.24 -11.07 11.89
CA ARG A 113 3.19 -10.73 10.47
C ARG A 113 2.43 -9.44 10.21
N TYR A 114 2.94 -8.62 9.28
CA TYR A 114 2.21 -7.52 8.67
C TYR A 114 1.95 -7.84 7.19
N ALA A 115 0.67 -7.88 6.78
CA ALA A 115 0.24 -8.28 5.45
C ALA A 115 -0.79 -7.29 4.87
N PRO A 116 -0.36 -6.15 4.33
CA PRO A 116 -1.26 -5.20 3.71
C PRO A 116 -1.94 -5.82 2.47
N THR A 117 -3.23 -5.54 2.28
CA THR A 117 -4.03 -6.02 1.13
C THR A 117 -4.82 -4.89 0.50
N GLY A 118 -4.97 -4.92 -0.83
CA GLY A 118 -5.57 -3.84 -1.61
C GLY A 118 -4.54 -2.84 -2.13
N ASN A 119 -4.94 -1.58 -2.30
CA ASN A 119 -4.10 -0.52 -2.84
C ASN A 119 -3.26 0.13 -1.72
N CYS A 120 -2.31 -0.64 -1.19
CA CYS A 120 -1.41 -0.22 -0.13
C CYS A 120 -0.04 0.18 -0.67
N TYR A 121 0.63 1.10 0.00
CA TYR A 121 2.02 1.46 -0.25
C TYR A 121 2.74 1.50 1.09
N THR A 122 4.00 1.07 1.12
CA THR A 122 4.83 1.20 2.32
C THR A 122 6.05 2.06 2.04
N ASN A 123 6.44 2.80 3.07
CA ASN A 123 7.66 3.58 3.12
C ASN A 123 8.14 3.68 4.58
N SER A 124 9.20 4.45 4.82
CA SER A 124 9.77 4.64 6.16
C SER A 124 8.77 5.14 7.21
N SER A 125 7.71 5.87 6.82
CA SER A 125 6.66 6.37 7.70
C SER A 125 5.72 5.26 8.24
N VAL A 126 5.78 4.06 7.66
CA VAL A 126 4.98 2.90 8.09
C VAL A 126 5.79 2.00 9.04
N ARG A 127 7.09 2.23 9.18
CA ARG A 127 7.97 1.43 10.05
C ARG A 127 7.73 1.74 11.53
N PRO A 128 8.07 0.82 12.45
CA PRO A 128 8.02 1.10 13.88
C PRO A 128 8.82 2.36 14.25
N GLN A 129 8.32 3.09 15.23
CA GLN A 129 9.03 4.24 15.77
C GLN A 129 10.27 3.78 16.55
N ALA A 130 11.31 4.62 16.58
CA ALA A 130 12.49 4.36 17.39
C ALA A 130 12.10 4.22 18.87
N GLY A 131 12.49 3.11 19.49
CA GLY A 131 12.16 2.79 20.88
C GLY A 131 11.25 1.57 21.08
N TYR A 132 10.88 0.89 19.99
CA TYR A 132 10.18 -0.40 19.99
C TYR A 132 10.96 -1.47 19.22
#